data_AF-A0A0T9NL48-F1
#
_entry.id   AF-A0A0T9NL48-F1
#
_cell.length_a   1.000
_cell.length_b   1.000
_cell.length_c   1.000
_cell.angle_alpha   90.00
_cell.angle_beta   90.00
_cell.angle_gamma   90.00
#
_symmetry.space_group_name_H-M   'P 1'
#
loop_
_entity.id
_entity.type
_entity.pdbx_description
1 polymer ?
#
loop_
_entity_poly.entity_id
_entity_poly.type
_entity_poly.pdbx_seq_one_letter_code
_entity_poly.pdbx_strand_id
1 'polypeptide(L)' 'MMSCPQCGAVTRTRTSRMITVNTKENDHQCQNLLCSCTFTTL' A
#
# COMPACT_ATOMS: atom_id res chain seq x y z
N MET A 1 -1.09 -2.43 9.91
CA MET A 1 -1.01 -1.06 9.34
C MET A 1 0.42 -0.84 8.95
N MET A 2 0.69 -0.63 7.67
CA MET A 2 2.05 -0.35 7.26
C MET A 2 2.29 1.15 7.19
N SER A 3 3.51 1.55 7.51
CA SER A 3 3.97 2.93 7.38
C SER A 3 4.49 3.17 5.96
N CYS A 4 4.28 4.39 5.47
CA CYS A 4 4.82 4.80 4.19
C CYS A 4 6.35 4.83 4.27
N PRO A 5 7.09 4.17 3.36
CA PRO A 5 8.55 4.19 3.38
C PRO A 5 9.15 5.57 3.10
N GLN A 6 8.37 6.48 2.50
CA GLN A 6 8.84 7.81 2.13
C GLN A 6 8.71 8.83 3.27
N CYS A 7 7.62 8.77 4.05
CA CYS A 7 7.31 9.79 5.06
C CYS A 7 6.91 9.23 6.43
N GLY A 8 6.87 7.90 6.60
CA GLY A 8 6.47 7.23 7.84
C GLY A 8 4.97 7.31 8.18
N ALA A 9 4.18 8.06 7.41
CA ALA A 9 2.75 8.22 7.67
C ALA A 9 1.96 6.92 7.46
N VAL A 10 0.78 6.84 8.06
CA VAL A 10 -0.10 5.67 7.96
C VAL A 10 -0.57 5.48 6.52
N THR A 11 -0.42 4.28 5.98
CA THR A 11 -0.98 3.91 4.68
C THR A 11 -2.27 3.14 4.87
N ARG A 12 -3.11 3.18 3.84
CA ARG A 12 -4.37 2.44 3.77
C ARG A 12 -4.30 1.48 2.59
N THR A 13 -4.67 0.23 2.82
CA THR A 13 -4.88 -0.74 1.74
C THR A 13 -6.10 -0.32 0.92
N ARG A 14 -5.90 -0.08 -0.37
CA ARG A 14 -6.94 0.28 -1.33
C ARG A 14 -7.60 -0.96 -1.92
N THR A 15 -6.77 -1.84 -2.44
CA THR A 15 -7.22 -2.99 -3.21
C THR A 15 -6.33 -4.16 -2.83
N SER A 16 -6.94 -5.33 -2.75
CA SER A 16 -6.19 -6.56 -2.68
C SER A 16 -6.58 -7.43 -3.85
N ARG A 17 -5.65 -7.70 -4.75
CA ARG A 17 -5.90 -8.57 -5.90
C ARG A 17 -5.02 -9.80 -5.83
N MET A 18 -5.62 -10.93 -6.16
CA MET A 18 -4.91 -12.20 -6.23
C MET A 18 -4.24 -12.26 -7.61
N ILE A 19 -2.91 -12.18 -7.67
CA ILE A 19 -2.17 -12.26 -8.95
C ILE A 19 -2.09 -13.72 -9.38
N THR A 20 -1.75 -14.58 -8.43
CA THR A 20 -1.61 -16.02 -8.63
C THR A 20 -2.27 -16.75 -7.48
N VAL A 21 -2.47 -18.06 -7.62
CA VAL A 21 -3.08 -18.92 -6.58
C VAL A 21 -2.40 -18.76 -5.21
N ASN A 22 -1.12 -18.40 -5.19
CA ASN A 22 -0.33 -18.28 -3.97
C ASN A 22 0.17 -16.86 -3.65
N THR A 23 -0.06 -15.88 -4.53
CA THR A 23 0.46 -14.51 -4.36
C THR A 23 -0.68 -13.50 -4.41
N LYS A 24 -0.82 -12.74 -3.33
CA LYS A 24 -1.87 -11.73 -3.17
C LYS A 24 -1.22 -10.37 -3.04
N GLU A 25 -1.30 -9.59 -4.10
CA GLU A 25 -0.85 -8.22 -4.00
C GLU A 25 -1.88 -7.35 -3.30
N ASN A 26 -1.39 -6.45 -2.48
CA ASN A 26 -2.16 -5.45 -1.79
C ASN A 26 -1.59 -4.08 -2.16
N ASP A 27 -2.43 -3.25 -2.76
CA ASP A 27 -2.11 -1.86 -3.07
C ASP A 27 -2.35 -1.00 -1.83
N HIS A 28 -1.36 -0.22 -1.44
CA HIS A 28 -1.41 0.70 -0.31
C HIS A 28 -1.20 2.12 -0.77
N GLN A 29 -2.05 3.02 -0.26
CA GLN A 29 -1.95 4.45 -0.50
C GLN A 29 -1.62 5.16 0.81
N CYS A 30 -0.63 6.04 0.79
CA CYS A 30 -0.33 6.91 1.91
C CYS A 30 -1.50 7.88 2.17
N GLN A 31 -1.92 8.01 3.44
CA GLN A 31 -2.96 8.97 3.82
C GLN A 31 -2.45 10.42 3.91
N ASN A 32 -1.14 10.63 3.86
CA ASN A 32 -0.57 11.96 3.85
C ASN A 32 -0.70 12.59 2.46
N LEU A 33 -1.49 13.65 2.33
CA LEU A 33 -1.69 14.40 1.08
C LEU A 33 -0.37 14.92 0.48
N LEU A 34 0.63 15.24 1.32
CA LEU A 34 1.93 15.72 0.86
C LEU A 34 2.76 14.62 0.19
N CYS A 35 2.65 13.36 0.62
CA CYS A 35 3.32 12.24 -0.06
C CYS A 35 2.44 11.72 -1.19
N SER A 36 1.18 11.39 -0.87
CA SER A 36 0.23 10.69 -1.75
C SER A 36 0.83 9.45 -2.45
N CYS A 37 1.86 8.89 -1.85
CA CYS A 37 2.65 7.81 -2.41
C CYS A 37 1.81 6.52 -2.42
N THR A 38 1.87 5.79 -3.54
CA THR A 38 1.13 4.54 -3.72
C THR A 38 2.13 3.44 -4.03
N PHE A 39 1.99 2.30 -3.37
CA PHE A 39 2.91 1.17 -3.58
C PHE A 39 2.21 -0.14 -3.25
N THR A 40 2.74 -1.22 -3.80
CA THR A 40 2.11 -2.53 -3.77
C THR A 40 3.00 -3.50 -3.00
N THR A 41 2.38 -4.34 -2.16
CA THR A 41 3.07 -5.44 -1.45
C THR A 41 2.52 -6.78 -1.89
N LEU A 42 3.39 -7.76 -2.12
CA LEU A 42 3.04 -9.13 -2.52
C LEU A 42 2.71 -10.03 -1.32
#